data_AF-A0A074KUM3-F1
#
_entry.id   AF-A0A074KUM3-F1
#
_cell.length_a   1.000
_cell.length_b   1.000
_cell.length_c   1.000
_cell.angle_alpha   90.00
_cell.angle_beta   90.00
_cell.angle_gamma   90.00
#
_symmetry.space_group_name_H-M   'P 1'
#
loop_
_entity.id
_entity.type
_entity.pdbx_description
1 polymer ?
#
loop_
_entity_poly.entity_id
_entity_poly.type
_entity_poly.pdbx_seq_one_letter_code
_entity_poly.pdbx_strand_id
1 'polypeptide(L)'
;MKNTIYHTLLGTALMVLFAQCKGQSDIAQNGTLNVIEYDHPILGGEFNEVAELVLQLNKPQFIRELSFDLTGQDTLESLRVIQVVKQEGGDEKLPIAAIKEVIGTNVVFLDRELSAGEHRFLISIYPKASQEYSTPGRIHFNHMATDKSKYIVTSDPI
;
A
#
# COMPACT_ATOMS: atom_id res chain seq x y z
N MET A 1 -43.23 -54.65 41.79
CA MET A 1 -42.96 -55.03 40.38
C MET A 1 -43.73 -54.08 39.47
N LYS A 2 -43.04 -53.54 38.42
CA LYS A 2 -43.53 -52.68 37.32
C LYS A 2 -43.90 -51.25 37.76
N ASN A 3 -43.10 -50.19 37.58
CA ASN A 3 -42.27 -49.68 36.48
C ASN A 3 -43.09 -49.32 35.22
N THR A 4 -43.58 -48.07 35.10
CA THR A 4 -44.05 -47.53 33.80
C THR A 4 -43.98 -46.00 33.73
N ILE A 5 -42.92 -45.52 33.07
CA ILE A 5 -42.84 -44.50 32.00
C ILE A 5 -43.11 -43.01 32.34
N TYR A 6 -42.00 -42.27 32.35
CA TYR A 6 -41.90 -40.83 32.09
C TYR A 6 -41.95 -40.59 30.57
N HIS A 7 -43.03 -39.97 30.08
CA HIS A 7 -43.05 -39.13 28.88
C HIS A 7 -43.53 -37.77 29.40
N THR A 8 -42.75 -36.68 29.30
CA THR A 8 -42.69 -35.87 28.08
C THR A 8 -41.35 -35.13 28.07
N LEU A 9 -40.47 -35.54 27.16
CA LEU A 9 -39.36 -34.74 26.67
C LEU A 9 -39.90 -33.76 25.62
N LEU A 10 -39.10 -32.73 25.36
CA LEU A 10 -39.02 -31.97 24.10
C LEU A 10 -39.76 -30.62 24.05
N GLY A 11 -38.96 -29.55 23.93
CA GLY A 11 -39.38 -28.15 23.87
C GLY A 11 -39.05 -27.49 25.20
N THR A 12 -37.96 -26.75 25.38
CA THR A 12 -37.47 -25.66 24.53
C THR A 12 -36.10 -25.29 25.11
N ALA A 13 -35.00 -25.68 24.45
CA ALA A 13 -33.66 -25.25 24.85
C ALA A 13 -32.70 -25.22 23.64
N LEU A 14 -33.18 -24.72 22.50
CA LEU A 14 -32.37 -24.54 21.29
C LEU A 14 -32.58 -23.14 20.70
N MET A 15 -32.39 -22.09 21.50
CA MET A 15 -32.38 -20.70 21.03
C MET A 15 -31.38 -19.82 21.80
N VAL A 16 -30.13 -20.28 21.98
CA VAL A 16 -29.06 -19.41 22.54
C VAL A 16 -27.75 -19.51 21.74
N LEU A 17 -27.79 -19.89 20.45
CA LEU A 17 -26.59 -19.97 19.60
C LEU A 17 -26.45 -18.82 18.57
N PHE A 18 -27.28 -17.78 18.63
CA PHE A 18 -27.26 -16.67 17.66
C PHE A 18 -26.89 -15.30 18.24
N ALA A 19 -26.02 -15.24 19.25
CA ALA A 19 -25.61 -13.95 19.81
C ALA A 19 -24.13 -13.93 20.19
N GLN A 20 -23.24 -14.10 19.19
CA GLN A 20 -21.91 -13.48 19.21
C GLN A 20 -21.13 -13.63 17.88
N CYS A 21 -21.77 -13.37 16.74
CA CYS A 21 -21.03 -12.75 15.64
C CYS A 21 -20.83 -11.28 16.03
N LYS A 22 -19.88 -11.01 16.94
CA LYS A 22 -19.26 -9.69 16.99
C LYS A 22 -18.47 -9.56 15.69
N GLY A 23 -19.15 -9.09 14.65
CA GLY A 23 -18.50 -8.44 13.52
C GLY A 23 -17.82 -7.21 14.10
N GLN A 24 -16.68 -7.42 14.74
CA GLN A 24 -15.74 -6.39 15.08
C GLN A 24 -15.20 -5.96 13.73
N SER A 25 -15.94 -5.08 13.07
CA SER A 25 -15.43 -4.21 12.03
C SER A 25 -14.31 -3.45 12.70
N ASP A 26 -13.11 -4.03 12.61
CA ASP A 26 -11.85 -3.40 12.94
C ASP A 26 -11.88 -2.10 12.14
N ILE A 27 -12.22 -1.00 12.83
CA ILE A 27 -12.33 0.32 12.23
C ILE A 27 -10.96 0.54 11.60
N ALA A 28 -10.92 0.62 10.27
CA ALA A 28 -9.72 0.88 9.51
C ALA A 28 -9.06 2.12 10.12
N GLN A 29 -7.99 1.92 10.89
CA GLN A 29 -7.18 3.03 11.33
C GLN A 29 -6.51 3.57 10.08
N ASN A 30 -6.88 4.79 9.71
CA ASN A 30 -6.19 5.55 8.68
C ASN A 30 -4.80 5.84 9.24
N GLY A 31 -3.79 5.09 8.79
CA GLY A 31 -2.41 5.43 9.04
C GLY A 31 -1.95 6.56 8.12
N THR A 32 -0.83 7.17 8.44
CA THR A 32 -0.20 8.18 7.60
C THR A 32 0.83 7.54 6.68
N LEU A 33 0.85 7.96 5.42
CA LEU A 33 1.94 7.70 4.48
C LEU A 33 2.70 9.00 4.28
N ASN A 34 3.93 9.07 4.78
CA ASN A 34 4.76 10.26 4.64
C ASN A 34 5.42 10.24 3.26
N VAL A 35 5.43 11.38 2.59
CA VAL A 35 6.02 11.53 1.26
C VAL A 35 7.10 12.59 1.29
N ILE A 36 8.28 12.22 0.80
CA ILE A 36 9.43 13.10 0.61
C ILE A 36 9.65 13.20 -0.89
N GLU A 37 9.33 14.34 -1.49
CA GLU A 37 9.56 14.60 -2.91
C GLU A 37 10.99 15.08 -3.15
N TYR A 38 11.62 14.61 -4.22
CA TYR A 38 12.96 15.05 -4.61
C TYR A 38 12.88 16.07 -5.75
N ASP A 39 13.57 17.20 -5.56
CA ASP A 39 13.72 18.24 -6.57
C ASP A 39 15.12 18.19 -7.18
N HIS A 40 15.32 17.26 -8.11
CA HIS A 40 16.54 17.20 -8.91
C HIS A 40 16.21 17.01 -10.39
N PRO A 41 17.15 17.36 -11.29
CA PRO A 41 16.95 17.18 -12.72
C PRO A 41 16.62 15.73 -13.09
N ILE A 42 15.75 15.55 -14.07
CA ILE A 42 15.43 14.25 -14.66
C ILE A 42 16.34 14.03 -15.87
N LEU A 43 17.13 12.97 -15.80
CA LEU A 43 18.08 12.56 -16.82
C LEU A 43 17.42 11.57 -17.79
N GLY A 44 17.50 11.86 -19.09
CA GLY A 44 17.08 10.96 -20.15
C GLY A 44 17.90 9.67 -20.18
N GLY A 45 17.25 8.55 -20.48
CA GLY A 45 17.94 7.25 -20.67
C GLY A 45 18.12 6.43 -19.39
N GLU A 46 17.76 6.95 -18.22
CA GLU A 46 17.85 6.24 -16.94
C GLU A 46 16.63 6.45 -16.04
N PHE A 47 16.55 5.66 -14.96
CA PHE A 47 15.53 5.84 -13.94
C PHE A 47 15.94 6.92 -12.95
N ASN A 48 15.03 7.86 -12.71
CA ASN A 48 15.22 8.99 -11.81
C ASN A 48 14.35 8.81 -10.58
N GLU A 49 14.95 8.81 -9.39
CA GLU A 49 14.20 8.76 -8.13
C GLU A 49 13.50 10.09 -7.92
N VAL A 50 12.21 10.11 -7.64
CA VAL A 50 11.44 11.38 -7.55
C VAL A 50 10.68 11.53 -6.26
N ALA A 51 10.47 10.44 -5.55
CA ALA A 51 9.88 10.48 -4.22
C ALA A 51 10.32 9.27 -3.39
N GLU A 52 10.35 9.48 -2.09
CA GLU A 52 10.42 8.44 -1.08
C GLU A 52 9.12 8.42 -0.28
N LEU A 53 8.54 7.24 -0.12
CA LEU A 53 7.37 6.99 0.72
C LEU A 53 7.81 6.28 1.99
N VAL A 54 7.47 6.84 3.13
CA VAL A 54 7.76 6.25 4.45
C VAL A 54 6.46 5.81 5.10
N LEU A 55 6.36 4.50 5.35
CA LEU A 55 5.20 3.84 5.92
C LEU A 55 5.55 3.27 7.29
N GLN A 56 4.83 3.68 8.34
CA GLN A 56 4.95 3.11 9.67
C GLN A 56 3.84 2.09 9.93
N LEU A 57 4.22 0.84 10.19
CA LEU A 57 3.30 -0.25 10.51
C LEU A 57 3.39 -0.64 11.99
N ASN A 58 2.26 -0.62 12.69
CA ASN A 58 2.17 -1.06 14.09
C ASN A 58 2.07 -2.59 14.24
N LYS A 59 1.64 -3.29 13.18
CA LYS A 59 1.45 -4.74 13.11
C LYS A 59 1.80 -5.22 11.71
N PRO A 60 2.15 -6.50 11.50
CA PRO A 60 2.33 -7.05 10.17
C PRO A 60 1.07 -6.92 9.30
N GLN A 61 1.25 -6.50 8.04
CA GLN A 61 0.18 -6.26 7.07
C GLN A 61 0.61 -6.66 5.67
N PHE A 62 -0.37 -7.00 4.83
CA PHE A 62 -0.15 -7.25 3.42
C PHE A 62 -0.47 -5.99 2.63
N ILE A 63 0.55 -5.36 2.05
CA ILE A 63 0.40 -4.19 1.20
C ILE A 63 -0.10 -4.64 -0.17
N ARG A 64 -1.24 -4.09 -0.58
CA ARG A 64 -1.91 -4.46 -1.82
C ARG A 64 -1.54 -3.53 -2.96
N GLU A 65 -1.73 -2.22 -2.74
CA GLU A 65 -1.63 -1.25 -3.82
C GLU A 65 -1.13 0.12 -3.35
N LEU A 66 -0.55 0.85 -4.30
CA LEU A 66 -0.23 2.27 -4.23
C LEU A 66 -0.99 2.99 -5.34
N SER A 67 -1.76 4.01 -4.99
CA SER A 67 -2.48 4.86 -5.94
C SER A 67 -1.88 6.27 -5.98
N PHE A 68 -1.71 6.80 -7.18
CA PHE A 68 -1.21 8.15 -7.41
C PHE A 68 -1.72 8.72 -8.72
N ASP A 69 -1.79 10.04 -8.78
CA ASP A 69 -2.02 10.81 -9.98
C ASP A 69 -0.71 11.38 -10.50
N LEU A 70 -0.57 11.43 -11.82
CA LEU A 70 0.59 11.98 -12.49
C LEU A 70 0.15 13.08 -13.45
N THR A 71 0.76 14.24 -13.31
CA THR A 71 0.70 15.30 -14.33
C THR A 71 1.88 15.13 -15.28
N GLY A 72 1.76 15.52 -16.56
CA GLY A 72 2.89 15.41 -17.50
C GLY A 72 3.23 13.97 -17.91
N GLN A 73 2.29 13.04 -17.78
CA GLN A 73 2.44 11.63 -18.14
C GLN A 73 2.88 11.39 -19.59
N ASP A 74 2.60 12.34 -20.50
CA ASP A 74 3.00 12.26 -21.90
C ASP A 74 4.53 12.27 -22.09
N THR A 75 5.30 12.72 -21.10
CA THR A 75 6.77 12.74 -21.12
C THR A 75 7.40 11.48 -20.51
N LEU A 76 6.62 10.64 -19.83
CA LEU A 76 7.12 9.47 -19.12
C LEU A 76 6.87 8.18 -19.89
N GLU A 77 7.85 7.28 -19.88
CA GLU A 77 7.74 5.95 -20.45
C GLU A 77 7.40 4.93 -19.38
N SER A 78 8.00 4.97 -18.20
CA SER A 78 7.70 3.99 -17.16
C SER A 78 7.89 4.55 -15.75
N LEU A 79 7.33 3.85 -14.77
CA LEU A 79 7.54 4.10 -13.35
C LEU A 79 7.82 2.78 -12.64
N ARG A 80 8.67 2.81 -11.63
CA ARG A 80 8.97 1.67 -10.76
C ARG A 80 8.83 2.04 -9.29
N VAL A 81 8.49 1.04 -8.49
CA VAL A 81 8.45 1.08 -7.03
C VAL A 81 9.51 0.12 -6.50
N ILE A 82 10.39 0.63 -5.64
CA ILE A 82 11.50 -0.12 -5.04
C ILE A 82 11.34 -0.08 -3.52
N GLN A 83 11.48 -1.20 -2.82
CA GLN A 83 11.63 -1.21 -1.37
C GLN A 83 13.10 -0.96 -0.99
N VAL A 84 13.33 -0.10 -0.01
CA VAL A 84 14.66 0.05 0.61
C VAL A 84 14.68 -0.73 1.91
N VAL A 85 15.59 -1.70 2.01
CA VAL A 85 15.75 -2.55 3.19
C VAL A 85 17.14 -2.32 3.78
N LYS A 86 17.19 -1.99 5.07
CA LYS A 86 18.45 -1.78 5.78
C LYS A 86 19.10 -3.12 6.14
N GLN A 87 20.32 -3.35 5.66
CA GLN A 87 21.15 -4.51 6.01
C GLN A 87 22.41 -4.08 6.77
N GLU A 88 23.15 -5.04 7.36
CA GLU A 88 24.39 -4.76 8.12
C GLU A 88 25.46 -4.04 7.28
N GLY A 89 25.44 -4.19 5.95
CA GLY A 89 26.37 -3.57 5.01
C GLY A 89 25.87 -2.32 4.29
N GLY A 90 24.64 -1.85 4.57
CA GLY A 90 24.03 -0.70 3.90
C GLY A 90 22.59 -0.94 3.44
N ASP A 91 22.07 0.01 2.67
CA ASP A 91 20.70 -0.05 2.12
C ASP A 91 20.67 -0.94 0.86
N GLU A 92 19.82 -1.96 0.88
CA GLU A 92 19.51 -2.80 -0.28
C GLU A 92 18.24 -2.29 -0.98
N LYS A 93 18.30 -2.16 -2.31
CA LYS A 93 17.18 -1.73 -3.16
C LYS A 93 16.52 -2.95 -3.82
N LEU A 94 15.29 -3.25 -3.43
CA LEU A 94 14.52 -4.40 -3.93
C LEU A 94 13.37 -3.91 -4.84
N PRO A 95 13.45 -4.10 -6.17
CA PRO A 95 12.34 -3.78 -7.07
C PRO A 95 11.08 -4.57 -6.67
N ILE A 96 9.94 -3.88 -6.54
CA ILE A 96 8.66 -4.51 -6.17
C ILE A 96 7.73 -4.53 -7.38
N ALA A 97 7.59 -3.39 -8.05
CA ALA A 97 6.61 -3.23 -9.11
C ALA A 97 7.11 -2.25 -10.16
N ALA A 98 6.59 -2.37 -11.37
CA ALA A 98 6.83 -1.44 -12.47
C ALA A 98 5.61 -1.35 -13.38
N ILE A 99 5.39 -0.15 -13.92
CA ILE A 99 4.38 0.13 -14.95
C ILE A 99 5.06 0.73 -16.17
N LYS A 100 4.74 0.22 -17.35
CA LYS A 100 5.31 0.67 -18.64
C LYS A 100 4.44 1.72 -19.34
N GLU A 101 3.26 2.00 -18.82
CA GLU A 101 2.39 3.03 -19.37
C GLU A 101 1.78 3.76 -18.21
N VAL A 102 2.22 5.00 -18.01
CA VAL A 102 1.72 5.84 -16.93
C VAL A 102 0.62 6.71 -17.51
N ILE A 103 -0.57 6.62 -16.92
CA ILE A 103 -1.75 7.41 -17.31
C ILE A 103 -1.99 8.50 -16.26
N GLY A 104 -3.10 9.25 -16.35
CA GLY A 104 -3.42 10.30 -15.38
C GLY A 104 -3.53 9.77 -13.95
N THR A 105 -4.36 8.74 -13.73
CA THR A 105 -4.54 8.07 -12.43
C THR A 105 -4.03 6.64 -12.53
N ASN A 106 -3.08 6.28 -11.67
CA ASN A 106 -2.45 4.96 -11.67
C ASN A 106 -2.71 4.24 -10.36
N VAL A 107 -2.78 2.92 -10.46
CA VAL A 107 -2.78 1.99 -9.33
C VAL A 107 -1.72 0.94 -9.61
N VAL A 108 -0.76 0.80 -8.72
CA VAL A 108 0.30 -0.19 -8.80
C VAL A 108 0.10 -1.21 -7.70
N PHE A 109 -0.08 -2.48 -8.07
CA PHE A 109 -0.15 -3.58 -7.12
C PHE A 109 1.25 -3.93 -6.62
N LEU A 110 1.42 -3.96 -5.30
CA LEU A 110 2.69 -4.25 -4.62
C LEU A 110 2.72 -5.68 -4.08
N ASP A 111 1.55 -6.20 -3.68
CA ASP A 111 1.30 -7.57 -3.21
C ASP A 111 2.40 -8.13 -2.31
N ARG A 112 2.70 -7.39 -1.23
CA ARG A 112 3.86 -7.68 -0.36
C ARG A 112 3.48 -7.72 1.11
N GLU A 113 3.90 -8.78 1.78
CA GLU A 113 3.81 -8.88 3.24
C GLU A 113 4.94 -8.09 3.89
N LEU A 114 4.59 -7.24 4.85
CA LEU A 114 5.53 -6.41 5.62
C LEU A 114 5.34 -6.65 7.11
N SER A 115 6.45 -6.74 7.83
CA SER A 115 6.47 -6.80 9.29
C SER A 115 6.02 -5.47 9.92
N ALA A 116 5.76 -5.48 11.22
CA ALA A 116 5.70 -4.21 11.97
C ALA A 116 7.05 -3.47 11.86
N GLY A 117 7.00 -2.14 11.87
CA GLY A 117 8.18 -1.27 11.71
C GLY A 117 8.00 -0.21 10.62
N GLU A 118 9.07 0.55 10.40
CA GLU A 118 9.18 1.52 9.32
C GLU A 118 9.57 0.82 8.01
N HIS A 119 8.94 1.22 6.91
CA HIS A 119 9.22 0.73 5.57
C HIS A 119 9.39 1.92 4.62
N ARG A 120 10.42 1.86 3.79
CA ARG A 120 10.77 2.92 2.84
C ARG A 120 10.59 2.40 1.41
N PHE A 121 9.94 3.21 0.58
CA PHE A 121 9.75 2.91 -0.84
C PHE A 121 10.26 4.06 -1.69
N LEU A 122 11.08 3.76 -2.69
CA LEU A 122 11.51 4.73 -3.69
C LEU A 122 10.62 4.61 -4.92
N ILE A 123 10.16 5.76 -5.39
CA ILE A 123 9.43 5.91 -6.64
C ILE A 123 10.41 6.44 -7.66
N SER A 124 10.64 5.70 -8.73
CA SER A 124 11.48 6.17 -9.84
C SER A 124 10.71 6.23 -11.14
N ILE A 125 10.97 7.25 -11.94
CA ILE A 125 10.39 7.44 -13.27
C ILE A 125 11.45 7.29 -14.36
N TYR A 126 11.03 6.83 -15.52
CA TYR A 126 11.85 6.78 -16.72
C TYR A 126 11.21 7.67 -17.79
N PRO A 127 11.87 8.75 -18.23
CA PRO A 127 11.35 9.61 -19.29
C PRO A 127 11.41 8.91 -20.66
N LYS A 128 10.53 9.30 -21.58
CA LYS A 128 10.60 8.84 -22.98
C LYS A 128 11.90 9.30 -23.63
N ALA A 129 12.44 8.50 -24.55
CA ALA A 129 13.70 8.79 -25.26
C ALA A 129 13.75 10.16 -25.97
N SER A 130 12.60 10.75 -26.32
CA SER A 130 12.54 12.09 -26.94
C SER A 130 12.72 13.25 -25.95
N GLN A 131 12.83 12.96 -24.65
CA GLN A 131 12.96 13.94 -23.57
C GLN A 131 14.35 13.81 -22.93
N GLU A 132 15.35 14.49 -23.50
CA GLU A 132 16.72 14.52 -22.92
C GLU A 132 16.74 15.24 -21.56
N TYR A 133 15.90 16.27 -21.40
CA TYR A 133 15.68 17.01 -20.17
C TYR A 133 14.21 17.43 -20.08
N SER A 134 13.51 17.05 -19.02
CA SER A 134 12.15 17.53 -18.77
C SER A 134 11.98 17.91 -17.32
N THR A 135 11.15 18.92 -17.06
CA THR A 135 10.58 19.10 -15.73
C THR A 135 9.71 17.87 -15.45
N PRO A 136 9.98 17.11 -14.37
CA PRO A 136 9.17 15.95 -14.08
C PRO A 136 7.72 16.39 -13.93
N GLY A 137 6.83 15.56 -14.47
CA GLY A 137 5.46 15.54 -14.02
C GLY A 137 5.40 15.49 -12.49
N ARG A 138 4.50 16.28 -11.88
CA ARG A 138 4.26 16.15 -10.44
C ARG A 138 3.50 14.86 -10.17
N ILE A 139 3.97 14.08 -9.19
CA ILE A 139 3.29 12.88 -8.70
C ILE A 139 2.51 13.26 -7.46
N HIS A 140 1.19 13.09 -7.49
CA HIS A 140 0.34 13.24 -6.32
C HIS A 140 -0.03 11.86 -5.79
N PHE A 141 0.52 11.47 -4.65
CA PHE A 141 0.17 10.19 -4.04
C PHE A 141 -1.19 10.31 -3.35
N ASN A 142 -2.10 9.39 -3.68
CA ASN A 142 -3.45 9.36 -3.14
C ASN A 142 -3.52 8.53 -1.86
N HIS A 143 -3.11 7.26 -1.97
CA HIS A 143 -3.13 6.33 -0.86
C HIS A 143 -2.22 5.12 -1.09
N MET A 144 -1.88 4.45 0.01
CA MET A 144 -1.41 3.07 0.00
C MET A 144 -2.41 2.20 0.76
N ALA A 145 -2.87 1.11 0.15
CA ALA A 145 -3.86 0.23 0.76
C ALA A 145 -3.26 -1.12 1.15
N THR A 146 -3.73 -1.65 2.27
CA THR A 146 -3.38 -2.97 2.79
C THR A 146 -4.60 -3.86 2.85
N ASP A 147 -4.43 -5.09 3.30
CA ASP A 147 -5.52 -6.00 3.64
C ASP A 147 -6.41 -5.50 4.79
N LYS A 148 -5.91 -4.55 5.61
CA LYS A 148 -6.56 -4.10 6.86
C LYS A 148 -6.85 -2.60 6.94
N SER A 149 -6.11 -1.78 6.19
CA SER A 149 -6.11 -0.32 6.35
C SER A 149 -5.87 0.40 5.03
N LYS A 150 -6.27 1.68 5.00
CA LYS A 150 -5.91 2.62 3.94
C LYS A 150 -5.05 3.72 4.56
N TYR A 151 -3.86 3.94 4.03
CA TYR A 151 -2.93 4.97 4.47
C TYR A 151 -3.08 6.17 3.56
N ILE A 152 -3.43 7.31 4.16
CA ILE A 152 -3.64 8.56 3.43
C ILE A 152 -2.34 9.34 3.47
N VAL A 153 -2.06 10.03 2.38
CA VAL A 153 -0.83 10.79 2.20
C VAL A 153 -0.83 12.05 3.04
N THR A 154 0.26 12.24 3.76
CA THR A 154 0.63 13.50 4.39
C THR A 154 1.95 13.93 3.79
N SER A 155 1.94 15.00 3.01
CA SER A 155 3.14 15.63 2.49
C SER A 155 3.61 16.71 3.46
N ASP A 156 4.84 16.60 3.93
CA ASP A 156 5.53 17.72 4.57
C ASP A 156 6.18 18.54 3.45
N PRO A 157 5.80 19.81 3.26
CA PRO A 157 6.54 20.69 2.37
C PRO A 157 7.96 20.90 2.94
N ILE A 158 8.98 20.56 2.16
CA ILE A 158 10.38 20.89 2.46
C ILE A 158 10.63 22.37 2.16
#